data_AF-A0A7Y2J5U9-F1
#
_entry.id   AF-A0A7Y2J5U9-F1
#
_cell.length_a   1.000
_cell.length_b   1.000
_cell.length_c   1.000
_cell.angle_alpha   90.00
_cell.angle_beta   90.00
_cell.angle_gamma   90.00
#
_symmetry.space_group_name_H-M   'P 1'
#
loop_
_entity.id
_entity.type
_entity.pdbx_description
1 polymer ?
#
loop_
_entity_poly.entity_id
_entity_poly.type
_entity_poly.pdbx_seq_one_letter_code
_entity_poly.pdbx_strand_id
1 'polypeptide(L)'
;MNENKTGKYFKYAIGEILLVVIGILIALQINNWNEARKQRNKEIHYLNNLKTDLNLNIAELDHYIAVRNSRIESANIVLEHFEGKPLTDLSDFAFHTTNIYIWQKFSQHDNTFQELTNSGNLALISNDSIKNGLLNLEALYKKLKNEEAHFRYDAEVLLYEPSYGVLDLNPIVKNFTYQMTNGQAGENIELPKANYEAMLKDIKQKNGFVMAVYEFSVMNAQFNEMKTLCNSIITWIDEEINDENQ
;
A
#
# COMPACT_ATOMS: atom_id res chain seq x y z
N MET A 1 -56.69 64.83 17.89
CA MET A 1 -55.35 64.43 18.36
C MET A 1 -54.91 63.19 17.57
N ASN A 2 -53.72 63.24 16.94
CA ASN A 2 -52.87 62.08 16.61
C ASN A 2 -53.33 60.96 15.65
N GLU A 3 -54.07 61.21 14.56
CA GLU A 3 -54.44 60.10 13.63
C GLU A 3 -53.40 59.70 12.58
N ASN A 4 -52.33 60.47 12.35
CA ASN A 4 -51.32 60.15 11.32
C ASN A 4 -49.89 59.93 11.84
N LYS A 5 -49.70 59.91 13.18
CA LYS A 5 -48.38 59.72 13.77
C LYS A 5 -48.03 58.24 13.95
N THR A 6 -48.99 57.40 14.38
CA THR A 6 -48.77 55.98 14.70
C THR A 6 -48.31 55.14 13.50
N GLY A 7 -48.92 55.33 12.32
CA GLY A 7 -48.50 54.63 11.10
C GLY A 7 -47.12 55.05 10.58
N LYS A 8 -46.69 56.28 10.89
CA LYS A 8 -45.35 56.76 10.55
C LYS A 8 -44.30 56.06 11.42
N TYR A 9 -44.51 56.03 12.74
CA TYR A 9 -43.63 55.31 13.67
C TYR A 9 -43.56 53.81 13.39
N PHE A 10 -44.68 53.18 13.00
CA PHE A 10 -44.71 51.76 12.64
C PHE A 10 -43.89 51.44 11.38
N LYS A 11 -43.98 52.27 10.34
CA LYS A 11 -43.15 52.11 9.12
C LYS A 11 -41.66 52.30 9.41
N TYR A 12 -41.31 53.25 10.27
CA TYR A 12 -39.91 53.46 10.69
C TYR A 12 -39.38 52.28 11.50
N ALA A 13 -40.16 51.75 12.45
CA ALA A 13 -39.76 50.59 13.25
C ALA A 13 -39.57 49.32 12.40
N ILE A 14 -40.44 49.08 11.41
CA ILE A 14 -40.26 47.98 10.45
C ILE A 14 -38.99 48.16 9.62
N GLY A 15 -38.75 49.39 9.13
CA GLY A 15 -37.53 49.70 8.38
C GLY A 15 -36.26 49.44 9.19
N GLU A 16 -36.27 49.82 10.47
CA GLU A 16 -35.16 49.58 11.41
C GLU A 16 -34.93 48.09 11.67
N ILE A 17 -35.99 47.32 11.92
CA ILE A 17 -35.90 45.86 12.09
C ILE A 17 -35.35 45.20 10.82
N LEU A 18 -35.83 45.57 9.63
CA LEU A 18 -35.33 45.02 8.37
C LEU A 18 -33.84 45.35 8.16
N LEU A 19 -33.41 46.56 8.49
CA LEU A 19 -32.02 46.99 8.37
C LEU A 19 -31.11 46.20 9.33
N VAL A 20 -31.55 46.00 10.58
CA VAL A 20 -30.85 45.16 11.56
C VAL A 20 -30.77 43.70 11.09
N VAL A 21 -31.87 43.12 10.59
CA VAL A 21 -31.91 41.74 10.08
C VAL A 21 -30.97 41.58 8.89
N ILE A 22 -30.97 42.51 7.93
CA ILE A 22 -30.01 42.49 6.80
C ILE A 22 -28.58 42.57 7.30
N GLY A 23 -28.29 43.42 8.29
CA GLY A 23 -26.97 43.52 8.92
C GLY A 23 -26.50 42.19 9.53
N ILE A 24 -27.38 41.52 10.27
CA ILE A 24 -27.08 40.20 10.88
C ILE A 24 -26.86 39.14 9.79
N LEU A 25 -27.70 39.10 8.76
CA LEU A 25 -27.56 38.12 7.67
C LEU A 25 -26.25 38.31 6.90
N ILE A 26 -25.87 39.54 6.59
CA ILE A 26 -24.57 39.85 5.94
C ILE A 26 -23.41 39.41 6.85
N ALA A 27 -23.47 39.74 8.15
CA ALA A 27 -22.43 39.33 9.10
C ALA A 27 -22.29 37.80 9.20
N LEU A 28 -23.40 37.08 9.27
CA LEU A 28 -23.42 35.61 9.25
C LEU A 28 -22.86 35.06 7.94
N GLN A 29 -23.21 35.67 6.80
CA GLN A 29 -22.73 35.23 5.50
C GLN A 29 -21.21 35.41 5.36
N ILE A 30 -20.66 36.55 5.80
CA ILE A 30 -19.21 36.78 5.83
C ILE A 30 -18.51 35.76 6.73
N ASN A 31 -19.08 35.48 7.91
CA ASN A 31 -18.53 34.49 8.83
C ASN A 31 -18.53 33.07 8.23
N ASN A 32 -19.64 32.65 7.63
CA ASN A 32 -19.77 31.34 6.99
C ASN A 32 -18.81 31.19 5.81
N TRP A 33 -18.62 32.26 5.00
CA TRP A 33 -17.66 32.26 3.90
C TRP A 33 -16.22 32.13 4.40
N ASN A 34 -15.86 32.84 5.47
CA ASN A 34 -14.53 32.73 6.08
C ASN A 34 -14.27 31.32 6.64
N GLU A 35 -15.25 30.71 7.30
CA GLU A 35 -15.13 29.34 7.82
C GLU A 35 -15.04 28.30 6.69
N ALA A 36 -15.85 28.43 5.64
CA ALA A 36 -15.76 27.57 4.46
C ALA A 36 -14.38 27.65 3.80
N ARG A 37 -13.82 28.87 3.66
CA ARG A 37 -12.46 29.08 3.16
C ARG A 37 -11.40 28.40 4.04
N LYS A 38 -11.50 28.50 5.36
CA LYS A 38 -10.56 27.84 6.28
C LYS A 38 -10.66 26.31 6.20
N GLN A 39 -11.87 25.76 6.10
CA GLN A 39 -12.08 24.33 5.95
C GLN A 39 -11.48 23.83 4.62
N ARG A 40 -11.71 24.55 3.53
CA ARG A 40 -11.15 24.22 2.22
C ARG A 40 -9.62 24.25 2.21
N ASN A 41 -8.99 25.28 2.82
CA ASN A 41 -7.54 25.32 2.94
C ASN A 41 -6.96 24.11 3.70
N LYS A 42 -7.66 23.64 4.74
CA LYS A 42 -7.26 22.42 5.49
C LYS A 42 -7.42 21.17 4.63
N GLU A 43 -8.52 21.07 3.90
CA GLU A 43 -8.76 19.97 2.97
C GLU A 43 -7.65 19.90 1.92
N ILE A 44 -7.32 21.00 1.23
CA ILE A 44 -6.24 21.04 0.23
C ILE A 44 -4.89 20.63 0.84
N HIS A 45 -4.62 21.05 2.07
CA HIS A 45 -3.41 20.60 2.78
C HIS A 45 -3.39 19.07 2.94
N TYR A 46 -4.50 18.46 3.37
CA TYR A 46 -4.63 17.01 3.47
C TYR A 46 -4.55 16.32 2.10
N LEU A 47 -5.20 16.85 1.06
CA LEU A 47 -5.15 16.29 -0.29
C LEU A 47 -3.71 16.25 -0.84
N ASN A 48 -2.92 17.30 -0.61
CA ASN A 48 -1.51 17.31 -0.99
C ASN A 48 -0.69 16.25 -0.23
N ASN A 49 -0.89 16.14 1.08
CA ASN A 49 -0.18 15.14 1.89
C ASN A 49 -0.58 13.70 1.47
N LEU A 50 -1.87 13.45 1.21
CA LEU A 50 -2.37 12.19 0.69
C LEU A 50 -1.73 11.85 -0.66
N LYS A 51 -1.61 12.82 -1.57
CA LYS A 51 -0.93 12.62 -2.85
C LYS A 51 0.53 12.22 -2.64
N THR A 52 1.24 12.83 -1.68
CA THR A 52 2.62 12.42 -1.33
C THR A 52 2.66 10.97 -0.84
N ASP A 53 1.80 10.62 0.12
CA ASP A 53 1.71 9.26 0.68
C ASP A 53 1.40 8.22 -0.41
N LEU A 54 0.45 8.51 -1.31
CA LEU A 54 0.06 7.61 -2.41
C LEU A 54 1.20 7.38 -3.42
N ASN A 55 1.99 8.42 -3.73
CA ASN A 55 3.15 8.27 -4.61
C ASN A 55 4.24 7.40 -3.98
N LEU A 56 4.48 7.55 -2.67
CA LEU A 56 5.40 6.67 -1.94
C LEU A 56 4.91 5.22 -1.95
N ASN A 57 3.61 4.99 -1.74
CA ASN A 57 3.03 3.66 -1.84
C ASN A 57 3.22 3.05 -3.23
N ILE A 58 3.01 3.80 -4.31
CA ILE A 58 3.22 3.28 -5.68
C ILE A 58 4.66 2.83 -5.86
N ALA A 59 5.65 3.62 -5.43
CA ALA A 59 7.06 3.27 -5.53
C ALA A 59 7.41 2.01 -4.73
N GLU A 60 6.88 1.87 -3.51
CA GLU A 60 7.03 0.65 -2.70
C GLU A 60 6.36 -0.55 -3.39
N LEU A 61 5.12 -0.42 -3.83
CA LEU A 61 4.41 -1.50 -4.53
C LEU A 61 5.20 -1.98 -5.76
N ASP A 62 5.80 -1.07 -6.53
CA ASP A 62 6.68 -1.40 -7.66
C ASP A 62 7.93 -2.17 -7.24
N HIS A 63 8.60 -1.73 -6.17
CA HIS A 63 9.75 -2.42 -5.62
C HIS A 63 9.39 -3.87 -5.23
N TYR A 64 8.31 -4.05 -4.49
CA TYR A 64 7.88 -5.38 -4.05
C TYR A 64 7.42 -6.29 -5.18
N ILE A 65 6.75 -5.74 -6.22
CA ILE A 65 6.40 -6.51 -7.42
C ILE A 65 7.67 -7.04 -8.10
N ALA A 66 8.67 -6.17 -8.31
CA ALA A 66 9.94 -6.55 -8.93
C ALA A 66 10.67 -7.62 -8.12
N VAL A 67 10.73 -7.42 -6.80
CA VAL A 67 11.27 -8.37 -5.83
C VAL A 67 10.57 -9.73 -5.98
N ARG A 68 9.24 -9.80 -5.86
CA ARG A 68 8.46 -11.05 -5.96
C ARG A 68 8.58 -11.71 -7.33
N ASN A 69 8.64 -10.96 -8.42
CA ASN A 69 8.87 -11.52 -9.76
C ASN A 69 10.22 -12.25 -9.85
N SER A 70 11.29 -11.71 -9.26
CA SER A 70 12.58 -12.41 -9.17
C SER A 70 12.50 -13.71 -8.36
N ARG A 71 11.65 -13.76 -7.32
CA ARG A 71 11.41 -14.99 -6.55
C ARG A 71 10.58 -15.99 -7.35
N ILE A 72 9.53 -15.55 -8.04
CA ILE A 72 8.75 -16.40 -8.94
C ILE A 72 9.67 -17.08 -9.97
N GLU A 73 10.57 -16.31 -10.58
CA GLU A 73 11.55 -16.85 -11.53
C GLU A 73 12.47 -17.89 -10.86
N SER A 74 12.98 -17.59 -9.67
CA SER A 74 13.82 -18.52 -8.92
C SER A 74 13.09 -19.81 -8.55
N ALA A 75 11.82 -19.72 -8.14
CA ALA A 75 11.00 -20.88 -7.83
C ALA A 75 10.75 -21.73 -9.07
N ASN A 76 10.47 -21.12 -10.23
CA ASN A 76 10.32 -21.83 -11.49
C ASN A 76 11.60 -22.59 -11.88
N ILE A 77 12.78 -21.96 -11.76
CA ILE A 77 14.07 -22.61 -12.01
C ILE A 77 14.29 -23.81 -11.08
N VAL A 78 13.93 -23.68 -9.80
CA VAL A 78 14.01 -24.80 -8.86
C VAL A 78 13.03 -25.91 -9.23
N LEU A 79 11.80 -25.58 -9.64
CA LEU A 79 10.79 -26.54 -10.07
C LEU A 79 11.24 -27.35 -11.29
N GLU A 80 11.98 -26.77 -12.25
CA GLU A 80 12.54 -27.53 -13.37
C GLU A 80 13.40 -28.71 -12.90
N HIS A 81 14.15 -28.55 -11.80
CA HIS A 81 14.98 -29.61 -11.22
C HIS A 81 14.14 -30.66 -10.51
N PHE A 82 13.02 -30.27 -9.88
CA PHE A 82 12.03 -31.20 -9.36
C PHE A 82 11.33 -32.01 -10.48
N GLU A 83 11.29 -31.48 -11.71
CA GLU A 83 10.78 -32.19 -12.90
C GLU A 83 11.87 -32.97 -13.67
N GLY A 84 13.07 -33.09 -13.10
CA GLY A 84 14.12 -33.95 -13.63
C GLY A 84 15.21 -33.25 -14.44
N LYS A 85 15.26 -31.91 -14.46
CA LYS A 85 16.44 -31.17 -14.96
C LYS A 85 17.67 -31.56 -14.12
N PRO A 86 18.77 -32.03 -14.72
CA PRO A 86 19.95 -32.45 -13.98
C PRO A 86 20.58 -31.30 -13.19
N LEU A 87 21.01 -31.59 -11.95
CA LEU A 87 21.73 -30.65 -11.10
C LEU A 87 23.20 -30.54 -11.53
N THR A 88 23.48 -29.66 -12.50
CA THR A 88 24.81 -29.44 -13.09
C THR A 88 25.54 -28.22 -12.53
N ASP A 89 24.81 -27.14 -12.22
CA ASP A 89 25.36 -25.95 -11.56
C ASP A 89 24.77 -25.83 -10.16
N LEU A 90 25.56 -26.22 -9.16
CA LEU A 90 25.10 -26.25 -7.78
C LEU A 90 25.03 -24.85 -7.16
N SER A 91 25.88 -23.92 -7.61
CA SER A 91 25.92 -22.56 -7.07
C SER A 91 24.70 -21.77 -7.53
N ASP A 92 24.33 -21.91 -8.81
CA ASP A 92 23.12 -21.33 -9.38
C ASP A 92 21.86 -21.91 -8.74
N PHE A 93 21.78 -23.24 -8.61
CA PHE A 93 20.65 -23.90 -7.96
C PHE A 93 20.49 -23.47 -6.50
N ALA A 94 21.60 -23.37 -5.76
CA ALA A 94 21.60 -22.91 -4.38
C ALA A 94 21.15 -21.46 -4.25
N PHE A 95 21.54 -20.60 -5.19
CA PHE A 95 21.08 -19.22 -5.24
C PHE A 95 19.56 -19.15 -5.37
N HIS A 96 19.00 -19.83 -6.38
CA HIS A 96 17.57 -19.81 -6.65
C HIS A 96 16.75 -20.45 -5.52
N THR A 97 17.25 -21.55 -4.94
CA THR A 97 16.64 -22.16 -3.75
C THR A 97 16.62 -21.18 -2.58
N THR A 98 17.73 -20.49 -2.33
CA THR A 98 17.86 -19.58 -1.17
C THR A 98 17.07 -18.27 -1.34
N ASN A 99 16.93 -17.79 -2.58
CA ASN A 99 16.26 -16.51 -2.87
C ASN A 99 14.79 -16.47 -2.39
N ILE A 100 14.12 -17.63 -2.32
CA ILE A 100 12.73 -17.75 -1.84
C ILE A 100 12.59 -17.44 -0.34
N TYR A 101 13.63 -17.69 0.46
CA TYR A 101 13.59 -17.47 1.91
C TYR A 101 13.64 -15.98 2.30
N ILE A 102 13.96 -15.10 1.34
CA ILE A 102 14.14 -13.65 1.57
C ILE A 102 12.86 -12.92 1.16
N TRP A 103 11.77 -13.24 1.86
CA TRP A 103 10.53 -12.50 1.75
C TRP A 103 10.52 -11.31 2.72
N GLN A 104 9.79 -10.27 2.34
CA GLN A 104 9.63 -9.06 3.14
C GLN A 104 8.14 -8.79 3.31
N LYS A 105 7.76 -8.37 4.52
CA LYS A 105 6.41 -7.94 4.81
C LYS A 105 6.24 -6.51 4.29
N PHE A 106 5.25 -6.30 3.44
CA PHE A 106 4.94 -4.98 2.91
C PHE A 106 4.55 -4.00 4.03
N SER A 107 4.90 -2.73 3.90
CA SER A 107 4.43 -1.65 4.78
C SER A 107 3.91 -0.51 3.93
N GLN A 108 2.69 -0.07 4.20
CA GLN A 108 2.08 1.06 3.51
C GLN A 108 2.50 2.39 4.14
N HIS A 109 2.47 3.45 3.33
CA HIS A 109 2.56 4.84 3.78
C HIS A 109 1.16 5.42 3.93
N ASP A 110 0.58 5.41 5.13
CA ASP A 110 -0.81 5.85 5.37
C ASP A 110 -0.95 6.91 6.47
N ASN A 111 0.14 7.60 6.81
CA ASN A 111 0.19 8.58 7.89
C ASN A 111 -0.95 9.61 7.81
N THR A 112 -1.18 10.19 6.64
CA THR A 112 -2.23 11.22 6.45
C THR A 112 -3.62 10.62 6.58
N PHE A 113 -3.85 9.42 6.05
CA PHE A 113 -5.12 8.72 6.17
C PHE A 113 -5.43 8.33 7.62
N GLN A 114 -4.42 7.88 8.36
CA GLN A 114 -4.53 7.60 9.80
C GLN A 114 -4.82 8.87 10.59
N GLU A 115 -4.16 9.99 10.29
CA GLU A 115 -4.46 11.28 10.93
C GLU A 115 -5.91 11.71 10.69
N LEU A 116 -6.37 11.68 9.44
CA LEU A 116 -7.75 12.01 9.06
C LEU A 116 -8.77 11.14 9.79
N THR A 117 -8.50 9.85 9.92
CA THR A 117 -9.40 8.90 10.58
C THR A 117 -9.42 9.12 12.09
N ASN A 118 -8.25 9.20 12.72
CA ASN A 118 -8.11 9.29 14.18
C ASN A 118 -8.59 10.64 14.74
N SER A 119 -8.49 11.71 13.96
CA SER A 119 -8.99 13.04 14.34
C SER A 119 -10.47 13.29 13.99
N GLY A 120 -11.11 12.37 13.27
CA GLY A 120 -12.46 12.58 12.72
C GLY A 120 -12.51 13.57 11.55
N ASN A 121 -11.35 13.99 11.03
CA ASN A 121 -11.23 14.95 9.93
C ASN A 121 -11.46 14.33 8.55
N LEU A 122 -11.69 13.02 8.42
CA LEU A 122 -12.05 12.41 7.13
C LEU A 122 -13.29 13.05 6.50
N ALA A 123 -14.20 13.60 7.31
CA ALA A 123 -15.36 14.35 6.85
C ALA A 123 -15.01 15.69 6.16
N LEU A 124 -13.79 16.22 6.34
CA LEU A 124 -13.31 17.41 5.63
C LEU A 124 -13.02 17.14 4.16
N ILE A 125 -12.82 15.88 3.76
CA ILE A 125 -12.67 15.51 2.36
C ILE A 125 -14.05 15.57 1.71
N SER A 126 -14.29 16.61 0.92
CA SER A 126 -15.57 16.93 0.31
C SER A 126 -15.89 16.01 -0.87
N ASN A 127 -14.88 15.60 -1.64
CA ASN A 127 -15.04 14.68 -2.75
C ASN A 127 -15.20 13.23 -2.30
N ASP A 128 -16.39 12.68 -2.56
CA ASP A 128 -16.73 11.32 -2.18
C ASP A 128 -15.94 10.26 -2.96
N SER A 129 -15.47 10.53 -4.18
CA SER A 129 -14.62 9.60 -4.93
C SER A 129 -13.28 9.42 -4.24
N ILE A 130 -12.64 10.51 -3.81
CA ILE A 130 -11.38 10.47 -3.05
C ILE A 130 -11.59 9.72 -1.73
N LYS A 131 -12.62 10.11 -0.97
CA LYS A 131 -12.94 9.51 0.33
C LYS A 131 -13.19 7.99 0.22
N ASN A 132 -14.03 7.58 -0.71
CA ASN A 132 -14.33 6.16 -0.94
C ASN A 132 -13.12 5.42 -1.51
N GLY A 133 -12.32 6.06 -2.36
CA GLY A 133 -11.06 5.51 -2.87
C GLY A 133 -10.09 5.16 -1.73
N LEU A 134 -9.89 6.07 -0.78
CA LEU A 134 -9.03 5.84 0.38
C LEU A 134 -9.53 4.68 1.26
N LEU A 135 -10.85 4.62 1.51
CA LEU A 135 -11.47 3.53 2.28
C LEU A 135 -11.33 2.18 1.57
N ASN A 136 -11.49 2.15 0.24
CA ASN A 136 -11.32 0.95 -0.57
C ASN A 136 -9.85 0.51 -0.61
N LEU A 137 -8.91 1.46 -0.68
CA LEU A 137 -7.49 1.17 -0.64
C LEU A 137 -7.11 0.52 0.70
N GLU A 138 -7.63 1.03 1.81
CA GLU A 138 -7.47 0.42 3.14
C GLU A 138 -8.06 -1.00 3.22
N ALA A 139 -9.19 -1.25 2.56
CA ALA A 139 -9.77 -2.59 2.47
C ALA A 139 -8.87 -3.56 1.67
N LEU A 140 -8.27 -3.10 0.57
CA LEU A 140 -7.31 -3.88 -0.20
C LEU A 140 -6.07 -4.20 0.63
N TYR A 141 -5.55 -3.25 1.42
CA TYR A 141 -4.40 -3.50 2.29
C TYR A 141 -4.70 -4.57 3.34
N LYS A 142 -5.89 -4.53 3.96
CA LYS A 142 -6.31 -5.60 4.90
C LYS A 142 -6.39 -6.96 4.23
N LYS A 143 -6.92 -7.02 3.01
CA LYS A 143 -6.98 -8.27 2.23
C LYS A 143 -5.57 -8.82 1.97
N LEU A 144 -4.65 -7.98 1.51
CA LEU A 144 -3.25 -8.36 1.33
C LEU A 144 -2.63 -8.91 2.61
N LYS A 145 -2.85 -8.27 3.76
CA LYS A 145 -2.27 -8.73 5.03
C LYS A 145 -2.69 -10.14 5.39
N ASN A 146 -3.90 -10.55 4.99
CA ASN A 146 -4.34 -11.93 5.15
C ASN A 146 -3.60 -12.88 4.20
N GLU A 147 -3.38 -12.48 2.94
CA GLU A 147 -2.59 -13.27 1.97
C GLU A 147 -1.13 -13.41 2.43
N GLU A 148 -0.50 -12.35 2.94
CA GLU A 148 0.86 -12.41 3.50
C GLU A 148 0.94 -13.38 4.68
N ALA A 149 -0.11 -13.42 5.52
CA ALA A 149 -0.17 -14.34 6.65
C ALA A 149 -0.36 -15.80 6.19
N HIS A 150 -1.17 -16.03 5.16
CA HIS A 150 -1.37 -17.34 4.54
C HIS A 150 -0.08 -17.86 3.93
N PHE A 151 0.56 -17.07 3.05
CA PHE A 151 1.85 -17.41 2.45
C PHE A 151 2.91 -17.70 3.52
N ARG A 152 2.98 -16.89 4.59
CA ARG A 152 3.95 -17.14 5.67
C ARG A 152 3.76 -18.53 6.29
N TYR A 153 2.52 -18.90 6.58
CA TYR A 153 2.21 -20.21 7.14
C TYR A 153 2.58 -21.34 6.17
N ASP A 154 2.21 -21.22 4.89
CA ASP A 154 2.53 -22.21 3.86
C ASP A 154 4.05 -22.31 3.66
N ALA A 155 4.78 -21.19 3.66
CA ALA A 155 6.24 -21.17 3.56
C ALA A 155 6.91 -21.84 4.77
N GLU A 156 6.44 -21.59 5.99
CA GLU A 156 6.96 -22.23 7.20
C GLU A 156 6.84 -23.76 7.11
N VAL A 157 5.67 -24.25 6.68
CA VAL A 157 5.36 -25.69 6.63
C VAL A 157 5.97 -26.38 5.40
N LEU A 158 5.90 -25.76 4.23
CA LEU A 158 6.23 -26.40 2.95
C LEU A 158 7.65 -26.08 2.48
N LEU A 159 8.28 -24.99 2.93
CA LEU A 159 9.62 -24.58 2.48
C LEU A 159 10.65 -24.59 3.60
N TYR A 160 10.31 -24.08 4.78
CA TYR A 160 11.29 -23.81 5.84
C TYR A 160 11.57 -25.08 6.64
N GLU A 161 10.52 -25.70 7.18
CA GLU A 161 10.63 -26.94 7.93
C GLU A 161 11.33 -28.05 7.13
N PRO A 162 10.98 -28.35 5.86
CA PRO A 162 11.69 -29.35 5.06
C PRO A 162 13.16 -28.99 4.85
N SER A 163 13.46 -27.75 4.49
CA SER A 163 14.84 -27.29 4.30
C SER A 163 15.69 -27.41 5.55
N TYR A 164 15.17 -27.09 6.72
CA TYR A 164 15.92 -27.21 7.97
C TYR A 164 16.22 -28.67 8.34
N GLY A 165 15.44 -29.62 7.80
CA GLY A 165 15.69 -31.04 7.96
C GLY A 165 16.76 -31.63 7.03
N VAL A 166 17.06 -30.97 5.90
CA VAL A 166 17.94 -31.55 4.85
C VAL A 166 19.11 -30.66 4.43
N LEU A 167 19.00 -29.33 4.53
CA LEU A 167 20.00 -28.37 4.08
C LEU A 167 20.89 -27.92 5.24
N ASP A 168 22.22 -27.91 5.03
CA ASP A 168 23.15 -27.24 5.93
C ASP A 168 23.21 -25.75 5.56
N LEU A 169 22.51 -24.92 6.34
CA LEU A 169 22.36 -23.51 6.01
C LEU A 169 23.64 -22.69 6.12
N ASN A 170 24.64 -23.13 6.89
CA ASN A 170 25.86 -22.34 7.09
C ASN A 170 26.65 -22.15 5.78
N PRO A 171 27.09 -23.21 5.06
CA PRO A 171 27.75 -23.05 3.78
C PRO A 171 26.84 -22.39 2.73
N ILE A 172 25.52 -22.65 2.79
CA ILE A 172 24.55 -22.06 1.86
C ILE A 172 24.46 -20.54 2.02
N VAL A 173 24.30 -20.04 3.24
CA VAL A 173 24.20 -18.59 3.50
C VAL A 173 25.51 -17.89 3.19
N LYS A 174 26.66 -18.51 3.47
CA LYS A 174 27.98 -17.97 3.09
C LYS A 174 28.12 -17.84 1.58
N ASN A 175 27.77 -18.89 0.83
CA ASN A 175 27.82 -18.90 -0.63
C ASN A 175 26.81 -17.90 -1.23
N PHE A 176 25.57 -17.89 -0.73
CA PHE A 176 24.55 -16.94 -1.17
C PHE A 176 24.97 -15.48 -0.95
N THR A 177 25.56 -15.17 0.22
CA THR A 177 26.08 -13.83 0.51
C THR A 177 27.23 -13.46 -0.41
N TYR A 178 28.12 -14.41 -0.72
CA TYR A 178 29.19 -14.22 -1.71
C TYR A 178 28.64 -13.84 -3.08
N GLN A 179 27.61 -14.54 -3.55
CA GLN A 179 26.95 -14.23 -4.82
C GLN A 179 26.26 -12.86 -4.79
N MET A 180 25.44 -12.57 -3.78
CA MET A 180 24.68 -11.31 -3.67
C MET A 180 25.56 -10.07 -3.57
N THR A 181 26.76 -10.20 -3.01
CA THR A 181 27.68 -9.08 -2.79
C THR A 181 28.82 -9.01 -3.78
N ASN A 182 28.80 -9.85 -4.83
CA ASN A 182 29.89 -9.99 -5.80
C ASN A 182 31.25 -10.22 -5.11
N GLY A 183 31.27 -11.03 -4.05
CA GLY A 183 32.47 -11.40 -3.30
C GLY A 183 32.95 -10.41 -2.24
N GLN A 184 32.19 -9.35 -1.94
CA GLN A 184 32.55 -8.41 -0.86
C GLN A 184 32.32 -8.99 0.55
N ALA A 185 31.39 -9.93 0.70
CA ALA A 185 31.10 -10.64 1.93
C ALA A 185 30.72 -12.11 1.65
N GLY A 186 30.71 -12.96 2.67
CA GLY A 186 30.47 -14.40 2.47
C GLY A 186 31.69 -15.14 1.94
N GLU A 187 31.50 -16.40 1.54
CA GLU A 187 32.59 -17.27 1.07
C GLU A 187 32.13 -18.09 -0.15
N ASN A 188 32.98 -18.17 -1.18
CA ASN A 188 32.78 -19.11 -2.28
C ASN A 188 33.16 -20.52 -1.82
N ILE A 189 32.24 -21.16 -1.12
CA ILE A 189 32.42 -22.48 -0.52
C ILE A 189 31.69 -23.56 -1.32
N GLU A 190 32.27 -24.76 -1.35
CA GLU A 190 31.63 -25.95 -1.91
C GLU A 190 30.36 -26.30 -1.13
N LEU A 191 29.29 -26.58 -1.86
CA LEU A 191 27.98 -26.88 -1.29
C LEU A 191 27.73 -28.40 -1.28
N PRO A 192 27.05 -28.93 -0.25
CA PRO A 192 26.79 -30.36 -0.16
C PRO A 192 25.71 -30.79 -1.16
N LYS A 193 26.12 -31.27 -2.34
CA LYS A 193 25.21 -31.70 -3.42
C LYS A 193 24.14 -32.70 -2.94
N ALA A 194 24.52 -33.63 -2.06
CA ALA A 194 23.61 -34.63 -1.49
C ALA A 194 22.41 -34.02 -0.76
N ASN A 195 22.56 -32.86 -0.12
CA ASN A 195 21.47 -32.17 0.58
C ASN A 195 20.41 -31.67 -0.41
N TYR A 196 20.85 -31.11 -1.53
CA TYR A 196 19.97 -30.67 -2.61
C TYR A 196 19.34 -31.84 -3.38
N GLU A 197 20.07 -32.94 -3.57
CA GLU A 197 19.50 -34.18 -4.12
C GLU A 197 18.45 -34.82 -3.20
N ALA A 198 18.59 -34.66 -1.89
CA ALA A 198 17.57 -35.06 -0.91
C ALA A 198 16.34 -34.16 -0.98
N MET A 199 16.54 -32.83 -1.01
CA MET A 199 15.48 -31.84 -1.21
C MET A 199 14.65 -32.14 -2.47
N LEU A 200 15.30 -32.45 -3.60
CA LEU A 200 14.63 -32.71 -4.88
C LEU A 200 13.74 -33.98 -4.87
N LYS A 201 13.82 -34.81 -3.83
CA LYS A 201 12.95 -35.99 -3.63
C LYS A 201 11.75 -35.70 -2.73
N ASP A 202 11.69 -34.53 -2.11
CA ASP A 202 10.61 -34.15 -1.20
C ASP A 202 9.45 -33.46 -1.95
N ILE A 203 8.33 -34.17 -2.06
CA ILE A 203 7.11 -33.65 -2.69
C ILE A 203 6.48 -32.49 -1.92
N LYS A 204 6.59 -32.46 -0.59
CA LYS A 204 6.10 -31.36 0.25
C LYS A 204 6.88 -30.09 -0.11
N GLN A 205 8.19 -30.24 -0.29
CA GLN A 205 9.05 -29.13 -0.65
C GLN A 205 8.82 -28.64 -2.08
N LYS A 206 8.63 -29.55 -3.04
CA LYS A 206 8.17 -29.19 -4.40
C LYS A 206 6.88 -28.37 -4.35
N ASN A 207 5.89 -28.82 -3.59
CA ASN A 207 4.61 -28.12 -3.44
C ASN A 207 4.80 -26.72 -2.82
N GLY A 208 5.76 -26.55 -1.91
CA GLY A 208 6.12 -25.24 -1.38
C GLY A 208 6.56 -24.25 -2.46
N PHE A 209 7.40 -24.68 -3.41
CA PHE A 209 7.81 -23.82 -4.54
C PHE A 209 6.65 -23.53 -5.50
N VAL A 210 5.76 -24.50 -5.74
CA VAL A 210 4.54 -24.30 -6.54
C VAL A 210 3.63 -23.25 -5.89
N MET A 211 3.38 -23.38 -4.59
CA MET A 211 2.54 -22.43 -3.84
C MET A 211 3.19 -21.05 -3.80
N ALA A 212 4.51 -20.94 -3.63
CA ALA A 212 5.20 -19.66 -3.69
C ALA A 212 4.98 -18.94 -5.03
N VAL A 213 5.06 -19.64 -6.16
CA VAL A 213 4.77 -19.06 -7.49
C VAL A 213 3.33 -18.56 -7.56
N TYR A 214 2.38 -19.37 -7.12
CA TYR A 214 0.96 -19.03 -7.14
C TYR A 214 0.65 -17.81 -6.27
N GLU A 215 1.03 -17.84 -4.99
CA GLU A 215 0.71 -16.80 -4.02
C GLU A 215 1.42 -15.49 -4.31
N PHE A 216 2.68 -15.51 -4.75
CA PHE A 216 3.36 -14.29 -5.20
C PHE A 216 2.69 -13.68 -6.44
N SER A 217 2.19 -14.50 -7.36
CA SER A 217 1.45 -14.01 -8.53
C SER A 217 0.13 -13.35 -8.11
N VAL A 218 -0.60 -13.96 -7.17
CA VAL A 218 -1.85 -13.41 -6.61
C VAL A 218 -1.58 -12.08 -5.90
N MET A 219 -0.57 -12.02 -5.02
CA MET A 219 -0.22 -10.79 -4.31
C MET A 219 0.27 -9.69 -5.27
N ASN A 220 1.00 -10.04 -6.34
CA ASN A 220 1.39 -9.07 -7.37
C ASN A 220 0.18 -8.52 -8.13
N ALA A 221 -0.82 -9.35 -8.41
CA ALA A 221 -2.08 -8.87 -9.01
C ALA A 221 -2.79 -7.88 -8.07
N GLN A 222 -2.85 -8.17 -6.77
CA GLN A 222 -3.40 -7.24 -5.77
C GLN A 222 -2.61 -5.92 -5.70
N PHE A 223 -1.28 -5.96 -5.83
CA PHE A 223 -0.45 -4.75 -5.85
C PHE A 223 -0.74 -3.88 -7.07
N ASN A 224 -0.96 -4.50 -8.23
CA ASN A 224 -1.38 -3.77 -9.42
C ASN A 224 -2.76 -3.12 -9.25
N GLU A 225 -3.72 -3.81 -8.62
CA GLU A 225 -5.03 -3.23 -8.28
C GLU A 225 -4.89 -2.01 -7.36
N MET A 226 -4.09 -2.13 -6.29
CA MET A 226 -3.79 -1.01 -5.39
C MET A 226 -3.14 0.16 -6.14
N LYS A 227 -2.15 -0.11 -7.00
CA LYS A 227 -1.51 0.94 -7.80
C LYS A 227 -2.51 1.66 -8.71
N THR A 228 -3.39 0.93 -9.37
CA THR A 228 -4.43 1.54 -10.21
C THR A 228 -5.31 2.47 -9.38
N LEU A 229 -5.75 2.01 -8.20
CA LEU A 229 -6.56 2.83 -7.30
C LEU A 229 -5.81 4.05 -6.76
N CYS A 230 -4.54 3.91 -6.36
CA CYS A 230 -3.70 5.04 -5.97
C CYS A 230 -3.63 6.11 -7.07
N ASN A 231 -3.40 5.70 -8.32
CA ASN A 231 -3.36 6.62 -9.46
C ASN A 231 -4.71 7.31 -9.67
N SER A 232 -5.83 6.59 -9.59
CA SER A 232 -7.17 7.19 -9.69
C SER A 232 -7.41 8.24 -8.59
N ILE A 233 -7.04 7.95 -7.34
CA ILE A 233 -7.17 8.89 -6.23
C ILE A 233 -6.31 10.13 -6.47
N ILE A 234 -5.07 9.97 -6.94
CA ILE A 234 -4.19 11.09 -7.28
C ILE A 234 -4.82 11.95 -8.39
N THR A 235 -5.41 11.35 -9.43
CA THR A 235 -6.10 12.10 -10.48
C THR A 235 -7.28 12.89 -9.92
N TRP A 236 -8.11 12.29 -9.07
CA TRP A 236 -9.24 13.01 -8.46
C TRP A 236 -8.78 14.14 -7.54
N ILE A 237 -7.68 13.96 -6.80
CA ILE A 237 -7.04 15.01 -6.00
C ILE A 237 -6.62 16.17 -6.92
N ASP A 238 -5.96 15.87 -8.03
CA ASP A 238 -5.46 16.88 -8.95
C ASP A 238 -6.60 17.66 -9.63
N GLU A 239 -7.67 16.98 -10.04
CA GLU A 239 -8.88 17.62 -10.58
C GLU A 239 -9.49 18.57 -9.54
N GLU A 240 -9.66 18.10 -8.30
CA GLU A 240 -10.29 18.88 -7.24
C GLU A 240 -9.46 20.10 -6.80
N ILE A 241 -8.13 20.01 -6.79
CA ILE A 241 -7.26 21.15 -6.49
C ILE A 241 -7.26 22.15 -7.66
N ASN A 242 -7.30 21.67 -8.91
CA ASN A 242 -7.22 22.56 -10.08
C ASN A 242 -8.51 23.34 -10.35
N ASP A 243 -9.67 22.81 -9.98
CA ASP A 243 -10.96 23.53 -10.03
C ASP A 243 -10.97 24.82 -9.18
N GLU A 244 -9.98 25.03 -8.30
CA GLU A 244 -9.80 26.26 -7.51
C GLU A 244 -9.08 27.38 -8.27
N ASN A 245 -8.33 27.05 -9.32
CA ASN A 245 -7.58 28.03 -10.11
C ASN A 245 -8.40 28.67 -11.26
N GLN A 246 -9.70 28.36 -11.35
CA GLN A 246 -10.66 28.93 -12.31
C GLN A 246 -11.75 29.74 -11.59
#